data_AF-A0A200HDF0-F1
#
_entry.id   AF-A0A200HDF0-F1
#
_cell.length_a   1.000
_cell.length_b   1.000
_cell.length_c   1.000
_cell.angle_alpha   90.00
_cell.angle_beta   90.00
_cell.angle_gamma   90.00
#
_symmetry.space_group_name_H-M   'P 1'
#
loop_
_entity.id
_entity.type
_entity.pdbx_description
1 polymer ?
#
loop_
_entity_poly.entity_id
_entity_poly.type
_entity_poly.pdbx_seq_one_letter_code
_entity_poly.pdbx_strand_id
1 'polypeptide(L)'
;MQRLLFELDRRSVAHAWIEARQAAQDRRDQEMVASLHGSGAISPGFTVTFAKPLDDPMLWIPDAVAGMTLAALRDDNHTWLAQLTGSYDLIML
;
A
#
# COMPACT_ATOMS: atom_id res chain seq x y z
N MET A 1 2.88 -8.34 -1.99
CA MET A 1 1.59 -7.65 -2.13
C MET A 1 0.46 -8.34 -1.37
N GLN A 2 0.25 -9.65 -1.50
CA GLN A 2 -0.82 -10.38 -0.78
C GLN A 2 -0.87 -10.06 0.73
N ARG A 3 0.26 -10.19 1.43
CA ARG A 3 0.39 -9.89 2.86
C ARG A 3 0.00 -8.44 3.19
N LEU A 4 0.41 -7.49 2.36
CA LEU A 4 0.07 -6.07 2.54
C LEU A 4 -1.45 -5.87 2.46
N LEU A 5 -2.10 -6.39 1.41
CA LEU A 5 -3.54 -6.25 1.21
C LEU A 5 -4.34 -6.87 2.36
N PHE A 6 -3.92 -8.04 2.85
CA PHE A 6 -4.49 -8.68 4.03
C PHE A 6 -4.39 -7.79 5.28
N GLU A 7 -3.22 -7.20 5.54
CA GLU A 7 -2.99 -6.36 6.72
C GLU A 7 -3.73 -5.01 6.63
N LEU A 8 -3.92 -4.46 5.43
CA LEU A 8 -4.73 -3.25 5.20
C LEU A 8 -6.21 -3.49 5.49
N ASP A 9 -6.78 -4.59 4.97
CA ASP A 9 -8.17 -4.96 5.21
C ASP A 9 -8.44 -5.19 6.71
N ARG A 10 -7.52 -5.86 7.41
CA ARG A 10 -7.60 -6.06 8.87
C ARG A 10 -7.57 -4.77 9.68
N ARG A 11 -7.05 -3.68 9.12
CA ARG A 11 -7.04 -2.34 9.71
C ARG A 11 -8.21 -1.48 9.25
N SER A 12 -9.22 -2.09 8.63
CA SER A 12 -10.42 -1.41 8.14
C SER A 12 -10.16 -0.36 7.07
N VAL A 13 -9.05 -0.49 6.32
CA VAL A 13 -8.83 0.30 5.11
C VAL A 13 -9.88 -0.13 4.08
N ALA A 14 -10.70 0.81 3.62
CA ALA A 14 -11.76 0.52 2.65
C ALA A 14 -11.26 0.49 1.20
N HIS A 15 -10.18 1.22 0.90
CA HIS A 15 -9.69 1.38 -0.47
C HIS A 15 -8.16 1.51 -0.51
N ALA A 16 -7.52 0.73 -1.38
CA ALA A 16 -6.10 0.85 -1.69
C ALA A 16 -5.90 1.25 -3.15
N TRP A 17 -5.05 2.26 -3.38
CA TRP A 17 -4.63 2.68 -4.72
C TRP A 17 -3.22 2.15 -4.96
N ILE A 18 -3.04 1.46 -6.09
CA ILE A 18 -1.76 0.89 -6.52
C ILE A 18 -1.38 1.55 -7.84
N GLU A 19 -0.15 2.04 -7.92
CA GLU A 19 0.37 2.59 -9.17
C GLU A 19 0.48 1.47 -10.22
N ALA A 20 -0.19 1.69 -11.36
CA ALA A 20 -0.15 0.82 -12.51
C ALA A 20 1.23 0.87 -13.19
N ARG A 21 1.75 -0.28 -13.60
CA ARG A 21 3.08 -0.45 -14.19
C ARG A 21 2.95 -0.91 -15.63
N GLN A 22 3.44 -2.12 -15.93
CA GLN A 22 3.28 -2.77 -17.21
C GLN A 22 2.00 -3.60 -17.22
N ALA A 23 1.28 -3.61 -18.35
CA ALA A 23 -0.01 -4.31 -18.48
C ALA A 23 0.04 -5.79 -18.05
N ALA A 24 1.14 -6.50 -18.30
CA ALA A 24 1.30 -7.89 -17.88
C ALA A 24 1.56 -8.07 -16.37
N GLN A 25 2.12 -7.07 -15.70
CA GLN A 25 2.25 -7.03 -14.24
C GLN A 25 0.89 -6.68 -13.62
N ASP A 26 0.25 -5.61 -14.10
CA ASP A 26 -1.05 -5.15 -13.60
C ASP A 26 -2.11 -6.25 -13.69
N ARG A 27 -2.15 -6.99 -14.80
CA ARG A 27 -3.08 -8.11 -14.95
C ARG A 27 -2.84 -9.22 -13.92
N ARG A 28 -1.58 -9.59 -13.67
CA ARG A 28 -1.24 -10.61 -12.66
C ARG A 28 -1.63 -10.15 -11.26
N ASP A 29 -1.44 -8.87 -10.98
CA ASP A 29 -1.79 -8.27 -9.71
C ASP A 29 -3.31 -8.21 -9.50
N GLN A 30 -4.08 -7.89 -10.55
CA GLN A 30 -5.54 -7.94 -10.54
C GLN A 30 -6.07 -9.38 -10.36
N GLU A 31 -5.51 -10.36 -11.06
CA GLU A 31 -5.85 -11.79 -10.90
C GLU A 31 -5.59 -12.26 -9.46
N MET A 32 -4.48 -11.83 -8.87
CA MET A 32 -4.16 -12.10 -7.47
C MET A 32 -5.18 -11.45 -6.52
N VAL A 33 -5.57 -10.19 -6.72
CA VAL A 33 -6.61 -9.52 -5.91
C VAL A 33 -7.94 -10.28 -6.00
N ALA A 34 -8.36 -10.67 -7.21
CA ALA A 34 -9.57 -11.46 -7.41
C ALA A 34 -9.52 -12.80 -6.66
N SER A 35 -8.37 -13.47 -6.66
CA SER A 35 -8.15 -14.70 -5.89
C SER A 35 -8.24 -14.49 -4.38
N LEU A 36 -7.70 -13.38 -3.86
CA LEU A 36 -7.80 -13.03 -2.43
C LEU A 36 -9.25 -12.78 -2.00
N HIS A 37 -10.06 -12.12 -2.84
CA HIS A 37 -11.50 -11.99 -2.59
C HIS A 37 -12.21 -13.35 -2.66
N GLY A 38 -11.95 -14.15 -3.70
CA GLY A 38 -12.60 -15.45 -3.90
C GLY A 38 -12.29 -16.47 -2.80
N SER A 39 -11.12 -16.37 -2.18
CA SER A 39 -10.72 -17.19 -1.03
C SER A 39 -11.19 -16.63 0.33
N GLY A 40 -11.75 -15.43 0.37
CA GLY A 40 -12.12 -14.74 1.62
C GLY A 40 -10.93 -14.24 2.43
N ALA A 41 -9.74 -14.19 1.83
CA ALA A 41 -8.53 -13.65 2.48
C ALA A 41 -8.64 -12.13 2.69
N ILE A 42 -9.37 -11.43 1.82
CA ILE A 42 -9.71 -10.01 2.01
C ILE A 42 -11.23 -9.82 1.87
N SER A 43 -11.78 -8.87 2.64
CA SER A 43 -13.21 -8.61 2.69
C SER A 43 -13.76 -8.08 1.36
N PRO A 44 -15.04 -8.34 1.03
CA PRO A 44 -15.65 -7.77 -0.18
C PRO A 44 -15.82 -6.25 -0.13
N GLY A 45 -15.69 -5.63 1.05
CA GLY A 45 -15.76 -4.18 1.22
C GLY A 45 -14.44 -3.46 0.94
N PHE A 46 -13.32 -4.20 0.87
CA PHE A 46 -12.01 -3.64 0.59
C PHE A 46 -11.77 -3.58 -0.92
N THR A 47 -11.66 -2.38 -1.48
CA THR A 47 -11.44 -2.18 -2.92
C THR A 47 -9.96 -1.93 -3.21
N VAL A 48 -9.45 -2.52 -4.29
CA VAL A 48 -8.10 -2.24 -4.81
C VAL A 48 -8.20 -1.67 -6.22
N THR A 49 -7.68 -0.47 -6.42
CA THR A 49 -7.68 0.23 -7.71
C THR A 49 -6.27 0.39 -8.23
N PHE A 50 -6.09 0.11 -9.51
CA PHE A 50 -4.83 0.33 -10.23
C PHE A 50 -4.97 1.61 -11.05
N ALA A 51 -4.16 2.62 -10.75
CA ALA A 51 -4.24 3.94 -11.36
C ALA A 51 -2.89 4.37 -11.92
N LYS A 52 -2.90 5.17 -12.99
CA LYS A 52 -1.66 5.75 -13.53
C LYS A 52 -1.32 7.04 -12.80
N PRO A 53 -0.05 7.44 -12.76
CA PRO A 53 0.37 8.72 -12.15
C PRO A 53 -0.34 9.96 -12.71
N LEU A 54 -0.81 9.89 -13.96
CA LEU A 54 -1.56 10.99 -14.59
C LEU A 54 -3.00 11.10 -14.07
N ASP A 55 -3.57 9.99 -13.58
CA ASP A 55 -4.97 9.89 -13.12
C ASP A 55 -5.09 10.23 -11.63
N ASP A 56 -4.08 9.89 -10.83
CA ASP A 56 -3.93 10.34 -9.44
C ASP A 56 -2.48 10.82 -9.21
N PRO A 57 -2.26 12.14 -9.15
CA PRO A 57 -0.92 12.70 -9.00
C PRO A 57 -0.33 12.48 -7.62
N MET A 58 -1.01 11.86 -6.66
CA MET A 58 -0.52 11.57 -5.31
C MET A 58 -0.03 10.13 -5.12
N LEU A 59 -0.04 9.30 -6.18
CA LEU A 59 0.44 7.91 -6.13
C LEU A 59 1.90 7.74 -5.71
N TRP A 60 2.71 8.81 -5.74
CA TRP A 60 4.11 8.82 -5.30
C TRP A 60 4.30 9.00 -3.79
N ILE A 61 3.26 9.45 -3.06
CA ILE A 61 3.37 9.70 -1.62
C ILE A 61 3.79 8.45 -0.84
N PRO A 62 3.26 7.24 -1.12
CA PRO A 62 3.72 6.01 -0.49
C PRO A 62 5.23 5.79 -0.63
N ASP A 63 5.84 6.09 -1.78
CA ASP A 63 7.28 5.94 -1.99
C ASP A 63 8.09 6.92 -1.13
N ALA A 64 7.62 8.16 -1.01
CA ALA A 64 8.25 9.15 -0.13
C ALA A 64 8.20 8.69 1.34
N VAL A 65 7.04 8.19 1.79
CA VAL A 65 6.88 7.67 3.16
C VAL A 65 7.76 6.44 3.40
N ALA A 66 7.82 5.51 2.45
CA ALA A 66 8.68 4.33 2.54
C ALA A 66 10.17 4.72 2.59
N GLY A 67 10.59 5.66 1.74
CA GLY A 67 11.96 6.18 1.72
C GLY A 67 12.35 6.87 3.04
N MET A 68 11.49 7.73 3.57
CA MET A 68 11.70 8.37 4.88
C MET A 68 11.78 7.35 6.02
N THR A 69 10.89 6.35 6.01
CA THR A 69 10.87 5.28 7.02
C THR A 69 12.17 4.48 6.97
N LEU A 70 12.63 4.11 5.78
CA LEU A 70 13.88 3.37 5.60
C LEU A 70 15.10 4.17 6.07
N ALA A 71 15.16 5.47 5.74
CA ALA A 71 16.25 6.35 6.17
C ALA A 71 16.31 6.46 7.70
N ALA A 72 15.17 6.62 8.37
CA ALA A 72 15.11 6.67 9.83
C ALA A 72 15.53 5.36 10.49
N LEU A 73 15.18 4.21 9.90
CA LEU A 73 15.59 2.89 10.40
C LEU A 73 17.08 2.60 10.22
N ARG A 74 17.74 3.19 9.21
CA ARG A 74 19.16 2.97 8.90
C ARG A 74 20.11 3.95 9.59
N ASP A 75 19.77 5.23 9.56
CA ASP A 75 20.68 6.32 9.92
C ASP A 75 20.38 6.92 11.31
N ASP A 76 19.47 6.31 12.09
CA ASP A 76 18.97 6.79 13.38
C ASP A 76 18.39 8.23 13.33
N ASN A 77 18.05 8.71 12.13
CA ASN A 77 17.50 10.03 11.89
C ASN A 77 15.97 10.00 11.94
N HIS A 78 15.42 10.07 13.14
CA HIS A 78 13.98 10.02 13.40
C HIS A 78 13.25 11.35 13.23
N THR A 79 13.97 12.44 12.89
CA THR A 79 13.45 13.81 12.97
C THR A 79 12.18 14.02 12.14
N TRP A 80 12.09 13.38 10.97
CA TRP A 80 10.92 13.47 10.09
C TRP A 80 9.78 12.53 10.50
N LEU A 81 10.09 11.29 10.92
CA LEU A 81 9.08 10.36 11.45
C LEU A 81 8.44 10.89 12.74
N ALA A 82 9.22 11.57 13.58
CA ALA A 82 8.73 12.19 14.80
C ALA A 82 7.61 13.22 14.51
N GLN A 83 7.65 13.90 13.37
CA GLN A 83 6.58 14.83 12.96
C GLN A 83 5.29 14.11 12.57
N LEU A 84 5.37 12.84 12.18
CA LEU A 84 4.22 12.01 11.84
C LEU A 84 3.70 11.19 13.02
N THR A 85 4.31 11.32 14.22
CA THR A 85 3.92 10.54 15.41
C THR A 85 2.41 10.60 15.66
N GLY A 86 1.78 9.43 15.82
CA GLY A 86 0.33 9.31 16.00
C GLY A 86 -0.50 9.38 14.72
N SER A 87 0.13 9.64 13.57
CA SER A 87 -0.50 9.69 12.24
C SER A 87 -0.07 8.54 11.32
N TYR A 88 0.78 7.63 11.78
CA TYR A 88 1.20 6.44 11.03
C TYR A 88 1.19 5.20 11.92
N ASP A 89 0.94 4.05 11.29
CA ASP A 89 1.17 2.73 11.86
C ASP A 89 2.24 2.02 11.03
N LEU A 90 3.32 1.56 11.69
CA LEU A 90 4.34 0.76 11.02
C LEU A 90 3.89 -0.71 10.95
N ILE A 91 3.75 -1.22 9.73
CA ILE A 91 3.39 -2.63 9.48
C ILE A 91 4.64 -3.41 9.07
N MET A 92 5.07 -4.32 9.94
CA MET A 92 6.12 -5.29 9.62
C MET A 92 5.49 -6.42 8.79
N LEU A 93 5.81 -6.46 7.49
CA LEU A 93 5.25 -7.40 6.52
C LEU A 93 6.00 -8.73 6.47
#